data_AF-A0A8T3RNG9-F1
#
_entry.id   AF-A0A8T3RNG9-F1
#
_cell.length_a   1.000
_cell.length_b   1.000
_cell.length_c   1.000
_cell.angle_alpha   90.00
_cell.angle_beta   90.00
_cell.angle_gamma   90.00
#
_symmetry.space_group_name_H-M   'P 1'
#
loop_
_entity.id
_entity.type
_entity.pdbx_description
1 polymer ?
#
loop_
_entity_poly.entity_id
_entity_poly.type
_entity_poly.pdbx_seq_one_letter_code
_entity_poly.pdbx_strand_id
1 'polypeptide(L)'
;MVAGQRPPRLRHESRRDDLFGGGGNDDMDGGDDHDRLFGNGGRDIMRGGKGNDRMFGKESDDELFGDEGEDSLFGESGHDGLFGGPDNDRLFGQEGDDDLGGGAGFDSCGGGIGNGDTATNCEQITNVP
;
A
#
# COMPACT_ATOMS: atom_id res chain seq x y z
N MET A 1 20.63 -14.85 -39.18
CA MET A 1 21.14 -13.74 -38.33
C MET A 1 20.74 -12.47 -39.08
N VAL A 2 19.71 -11.70 -38.73
CA VAL A 2 19.32 -11.09 -37.45
C VAL A 2 17.79 -10.95 -37.43
N ALA A 3 17.11 -11.50 -36.42
CA ALA A 3 15.73 -11.16 -36.13
C ALA A 3 15.74 -9.98 -35.14
N GLY A 4 15.36 -8.79 -35.64
CA GLY A 4 15.10 -7.62 -34.81
C GLY A 4 13.76 -7.79 -34.10
N GLN A 5 13.73 -8.62 -33.06
CA GLN A 5 12.60 -8.66 -32.14
C GLN A 5 12.63 -7.35 -31.33
N ARG A 6 11.73 -6.43 -31.66
CA ARG A 6 11.34 -5.34 -30.76
C ARG A 6 10.97 -5.98 -29.41
N PRO A 7 11.41 -5.43 -28.26
CA PRO A 7 10.98 -5.98 -26.97
C PRO A 7 9.44 -5.95 -26.93
N PRO A 8 8.78 -7.03 -26.47
CA PRO A 8 7.34 -7.01 -26.29
C PRO A 8 7.01 -5.87 -25.32
N ARG A 9 6.15 -4.94 -25.74
CA ARG A 9 5.48 -4.04 -24.80
C ARG A 9 4.62 -4.96 -23.92
N LEU A 10 4.87 -4.95 -22.61
CA LEU A 10 3.99 -5.59 -21.63
C LEU A 10 2.62 -4.94 -21.81
N ARG A 11 1.71 -5.63 -22.50
CA ARG A 11 0.28 -5.36 -22.36
C ARG A 11 -0.05 -5.96 -21.00
N HIS A 12 -0.37 -5.11 -20.02
CA HIS A 12 -1.04 -5.56 -18.81
C HIS A 12 -2.32 -6.26 -19.28
N GLU A 13 -2.33 -7.59 -19.19
CA GLU A 13 -3.53 -8.39 -19.38
C GLU A 13 -4.24 -8.37 -18.04
N SER A 14 -5.49 -7.89 -18.02
CA SER A 14 -6.34 -7.70 -16.85
C SER A 14 -6.29 -8.85 -15.84
N ARG A 15 -5.31 -8.80 -14.95
CA ARG A 15 -5.04 -9.82 -13.95
C ARG A 15 -4.36 -9.09 -12.82
N ARG A 16 -5.01 -9.16 -11.68
CA ARG A 16 -4.42 -9.24 -10.36
C ARG A 16 -2.95 -9.71 -10.41
N ASP A 17 -2.06 -8.79 -10.11
CA ASP A 17 -0.63 -9.00 -10.04
C ASP A 17 -0.20 -9.24 -8.58
N ASP A 18 0.89 -9.99 -8.40
CA ASP A 18 1.58 -10.13 -7.11
C ASP A 18 2.99 -9.53 -7.31
N LEU A 19 3.23 -8.33 -6.76
CA LEU A 19 4.47 -7.56 -6.86
C LEU A 19 5.30 -7.73 -5.59
N PHE A 20 6.62 -7.87 -5.74
CA PHE A 20 7.56 -8.05 -4.64
C PHE A 20 8.77 -7.11 -4.86
N GLY A 21 8.99 -6.15 -3.96
CA GLY A 21 10.17 -5.26 -3.98
C GLY A 21 11.43 -6.02 -3.60
N GLY A 22 11.39 -6.64 -2.42
CA GLY A 22 12.37 -7.62 -1.98
C GLY A 22 13.33 -7.02 -0.97
N GLY A 23 14.40 -6.38 -1.41
CA GLY A 23 15.38 -5.82 -0.49
C GLY A 23 15.97 -4.54 -1.06
N GLY A 24 16.11 -3.53 -0.21
CA GLY A 24 16.43 -2.17 -0.65
C GLY A 24 15.16 -1.35 -0.83
N ASN A 25 15.31 -0.12 -1.30
CA ASN A 25 14.20 0.80 -1.47
C ASN A 25 13.61 0.63 -2.87
N ASP A 26 12.35 0.25 -2.96
CA ASP A 26 11.63 -0.04 -4.19
C ASP A 26 10.51 0.98 -4.47
N ASP A 27 10.16 1.13 -5.75
CA ASP A 27 9.02 1.95 -6.23
C ASP A 27 8.11 1.02 -7.03
N MET A 28 6.93 0.74 -6.48
CA MET A 28 5.98 -0.25 -6.99
C MET A 28 4.64 0.40 -7.37
N ASP A 29 4.05 -0.09 -8.44
CA ASP A 29 2.77 0.39 -9.01
C ASP A 29 2.00 -0.84 -9.52
N GLY A 30 0.85 -1.12 -8.89
CA GLY A 30 -0.04 -2.24 -9.24
C GLY A 30 -0.78 -1.99 -10.56
N GLY A 31 -1.30 -0.76 -10.73
CA GLY A 31 -1.94 -0.32 -11.94
C GLY A 31 -3.45 -0.46 -11.87
N ASP A 32 -4.08 -1.13 -12.82
CA ASP A 32 -5.52 -1.43 -12.76
C ASP A 32 -5.70 -2.89 -12.30
N ASP A 33 -6.84 -3.20 -11.67
CA ASP A 33 -7.26 -4.51 -11.13
C ASP A 33 -6.87 -4.76 -9.65
N HIS A 34 -7.14 -5.97 -9.12
CA HIS A 34 -7.03 -6.31 -7.69
C HIS A 34 -5.68 -6.89 -7.30
N ASP A 35 -4.69 -6.08 -6.95
CA ASP A 35 -3.30 -6.46 -6.82
C ASP A 35 -2.86 -6.85 -5.40
N ARG A 36 -1.67 -7.46 -5.30
CA ARG A 36 -0.93 -7.58 -4.04
C ARG A 36 0.47 -7.02 -4.18
N LEU A 37 0.83 -6.10 -3.31
CA LEU A 37 2.15 -5.50 -3.27
C LEU A 37 2.82 -5.87 -1.93
N PHE A 38 4.09 -6.27 -2.01
CA PHE A 38 4.91 -6.63 -0.86
C PHE A 38 6.26 -5.90 -0.94
N GLY A 39 6.48 -4.91 -0.06
CA GLY A 39 7.75 -4.17 0.06
C GLY A 39 8.89 -5.08 0.50
N ASN A 40 8.68 -5.74 1.64
CA ASN A 40 9.62 -6.62 2.35
C ASN A 40 10.65 -5.85 3.16
N GLY A 41 11.74 -5.37 2.57
CA GLY A 41 12.79 -4.75 3.38
C GLY A 41 13.42 -3.56 2.70
N GLY A 42 13.37 -2.42 3.36
CA GLY A 42 13.83 -1.15 2.83
C GLY A 42 12.72 -0.13 2.92
N ARG A 43 13.00 1.13 2.59
CA ARG A 43 11.97 2.17 2.57
C ARG A 43 11.35 2.20 1.17
N ASP A 44 10.14 1.67 1.07
CA ASP A 44 9.44 1.45 -0.19
C ASP A 44 8.37 2.51 -0.42
N ILE A 45 8.08 2.74 -1.71
CA ILE A 45 6.93 3.52 -2.15
C ILE A 45 6.05 2.58 -2.97
N MET A 46 4.81 2.38 -2.54
CA MET A 46 3.87 1.46 -3.17
C MET A 46 2.57 2.18 -3.55
N ARG A 47 2.08 1.92 -4.76
CA ARG A 47 0.78 2.40 -5.26
C ARG A 47 -0.07 1.22 -5.73
N GLY A 48 -1.28 1.10 -5.19
CA GLY A 48 -2.26 0.09 -5.61
C GLY A 48 -2.78 0.41 -7.00
N GLY A 49 -3.38 1.59 -7.14
CA GLY A 49 -3.84 2.13 -8.41
C GLY A 49 -5.36 2.08 -8.48
N LYS A 50 -5.95 1.30 -9.39
CA LYS A 50 -7.40 1.11 -9.42
C LYS A 50 -7.74 -0.32 -9.10
N GLY A 51 -8.62 -0.52 -8.13
CA GLY A 51 -9.05 -1.84 -7.72
C GLY A 51 -9.05 -1.91 -6.21
N ASN A 52 -9.33 -3.11 -5.70
CA ASN A 52 -9.29 -3.36 -4.27
C ASN A 52 -8.00 -4.12 -3.96
N ASP A 53 -6.99 -3.38 -3.59
CA ASP A 53 -5.62 -3.84 -3.47
C ASP A 53 -5.29 -4.29 -2.05
N ARG A 54 -4.22 -5.09 -1.94
CA ARG A 54 -3.66 -5.45 -0.64
C ARG A 54 -2.17 -5.18 -0.63
N MET A 55 -1.76 -4.30 0.27
CA MET A 55 -0.41 -3.78 0.30
C MET A 55 0.23 -4.06 1.65
N PHE A 56 1.46 -4.54 1.65
CA PHE A 56 2.22 -4.88 2.86
C PHE A 56 3.60 -4.20 2.79
N GLY A 57 3.84 -3.22 3.66
CA GLY A 57 5.13 -2.52 3.80
C GLY A 57 6.23 -3.47 4.24
N LYS A 58 6.00 -4.09 5.40
CA LYS A 58 6.86 -5.06 6.07
C LYS A 58 7.92 -4.39 6.95
N GLU A 59 9.19 -4.45 6.59
CA GLU A 59 10.26 -3.91 7.41
C GLU A 59 10.70 -2.54 6.90
N SER A 60 10.82 -1.58 7.84
CA SER A 60 11.24 -0.18 7.66
C SER A 60 10.08 0.77 7.41
N ASP A 61 10.40 2.07 7.42
CA ASP A 61 9.43 3.14 7.22
C ASP A 61 9.01 3.21 5.74
N ASP A 62 7.76 2.90 5.41
CA ASP A 62 7.22 2.80 4.05
C ASP A 62 6.15 3.86 3.72
N GLU A 63 5.89 4.09 2.43
CA GLU A 63 4.76 4.90 1.94
C GLU A 63 3.82 4.05 1.06
N LEU A 64 2.59 3.83 1.53
CA LEU A 64 1.56 3.04 0.86
C LEU A 64 0.39 3.94 0.42
N PHE A 65 0.07 3.92 -0.86
CA PHE A 65 -1.08 4.60 -1.45
C PHE A 65 -2.04 3.57 -2.08
N GLY A 66 -3.26 3.45 -1.56
CA GLY A 66 -4.30 2.57 -2.12
C GLY A 66 -4.81 3.06 -3.47
N ASP A 67 -5.06 4.37 -3.56
CA ASP A 67 -5.65 5.05 -4.70
C ASP A 67 -7.14 4.69 -4.88
N GLU A 68 -7.64 4.36 -6.08
CA GLU A 68 -9.07 4.14 -6.31
C GLU A 68 -9.51 2.71 -5.94
N GLY A 69 -10.27 2.53 -4.86
CA GLY A 69 -11.05 1.33 -4.58
C GLY A 69 -11.10 0.99 -3.10
N GLU A 70 -11.64 -0.19 -2.73
CA GLU A 70 -11.71 -0.57 -1.31
C GLU A 70 -10.44 -1.33 -0.89
N ASP A 71 -9.45 -0.61 -0.40
CA ASP A 71 -8.11 -1.15 -0.20
C ASP A 71 -7.86 -1.69 1.21
N SER A 72 -6.79 -2.48 1.34
CA SER A 72 -6.28 -2.96 2.62
C SER A 72 -4.78 -2.77 2.71
N LEU A 73 -4.37 -1.79 3.51
CA LEU A 73 -2.99 -1.34 3.68
C LEU A 73 -2.47 -1.79 5.05
N PHE A 74 -1.29 -2.41 5.06
CA PHE A 74 -0.61 -2.87 6.25
C PHE A 74 0.82 -2.34 6.26
N GLY A 75 1.16 -1.44 7.20
CA GLY A 75 2.53 -0.92 7.37
C GLY A 75 3.47 -2.00 7.88
N GLU A 76 3.03 -2.69 8.93
CA GLU A 76 3.76 -3.73 9.66
C GLU A 76 4.81 -3.20 10.63
N SER A 77 6.07 -2.98 10.24
CA SER A 77 7.09 -2.53 11.19
C SER A 77 7.87 -1.37 10.64
N GLY A 78 7.81 -0.22 11.30
CA GLY A 78 8.37 1.01 10.78
C GLY A 78 7.49 2.19 11.12
N HIS A 79 7.93 3.40 10.81
CA HIS A 79 7.06 4.57 10.86
C HIS A 79 6.45 4.76 9.48
N ASP A 80 5.25 4.23 9.28
CA ASP A 80 4.67 4.08 7.95
C ASP A 80 3.66 5.19 7.62
N GLY A 81 3.64 5.61 6.36
CA GLY A 81 2.60 6.48 5.81
C GLY A 81 1.61 5.66 5.01
N LEU A 82 0.37 5.52 5.49
CA LEU A 82 -0.69 4.77 4.80
C LEU A 82 -1.79 5.72 4.36
N PHE A 83 -2.06 5.76 3.07
CA PHE A 83 -3.08 6.61 2.47
C PHE A 83 -4.05 5.75 1.67
N GLY A 84 -5.30 5.65 2.12
CA GLY A 84 -6.35 4.83 1.48
C GLY A 84 -6.70 5.42 0.11
N GLY A 85 -7.41 6.54 0.11
CA GLY A 85 -7.83 7.18 -1.13
C GLY A 85 -9.34 7.45 -1.11
N PRO A 86 -10.01 7.53 -2.26
CA PRO A 86 -11.46 7.38 -2.31
C PRO A 86 -11.90 5.94 -1.97
N ASP A 87 -13.19 5.80 -1.63
CA ASP A 87 -13.85 4.54 -1.25
C ASP A 87 -13.50 4.08 0.18
N ASN A 88 -13.96 2.89 0.58
CA ASN A 88 -13.95 2.49 2.00
C ASN A 88 -12.73 1.63 2.31
N ASP A 89 -11.75 2.22 2.98
CA ASP A 89 -10.44 1.61 3.13
C ASP A 89 -10.21 1.00 4.52
N ARG A 90 -9.23 0.08 4.57
CA ARG A 90 -8.72 -0.49 5.81
C ARG A 90 -7.23 -0.25 5.94
N LEU A 91 -6.85 0.56 6.93
CA LEU A 91 -5.47 0.95 7.17
C LEU A 91 -5.01 0.41 8.52
N PHE A 92 -3.90 -0.31 8.54
CA PHE A 92 -3.31 -0.86 9.75
C PHE A 92 -1.81 -0.54 9.80
N GLY A 93 -1.41 0.40 10.66
CA GLY A 93 0.00 0.76 10.85
C GLY A 93 0.82 -0.39 11.43
N GLN A 94 0.32 -0.97 12.52
CA GLN A 94 0.91 -2.05 13.31
C GLN A 94 2.04 -1.60 14.25
N GLU A 95 3.31 -1.92 14.03
CA GLU A 95 4.41 -1.57 14.94
C GLU A 95 5.13 -0.32 14.47
N GLY A 96 5.10 0.75 15.27
CA GLY A 96 5.76 2.01 14.96
C GLY A 96 4.93 3.21 15.37
N ASP A 97 5.36 4.41 14.98
CA ASP A 97 4.49 5.59 15.05
C ASP A 97 4.09 5.94 13.61
N ASP A 98 2.83 5.68 13.26
CA ASP A 98 2.35 5.65 11.88
C ASP A 98 1.47 6.86 11.53
N ASP A 99 1.49 7.28 10.27
CA ASP A 99 0.61 8.31 9.72
C ASP A 99 -0.45 7.69 8.81
N LEU A 100 -1.70 7.63 9.29
CA LEU A 100 -2.83 7.04 8.58
C LEU A 100 -3.78 8.10 8.01
N GLY A 101 -4.04 8.07 6.72
CA GLY A 101 -5.04 8.90 6.05
C GLY A 101 -6.05 8.05 5.28
N GLY A 102 -7.26 7.86 5.83
CA GLY A 102 -8.29 7.06 5.16
C GLY A 102 -8.69 7.66 3.82
N GLY A 103 -8.98 8.96 3.81
CA GLY A 103 -9.26 9.69 2.58
C GLY A 103 -10.73 10.04 2.47
N ALA A 104 -11.41 9.59 1.42
CA ALA A 104 -12.81 9.88 1.18
C ALA A 104 -13.62 8.58 1.14
N GLY A 105 -14.27 8.25 2.25
CA GLY A 105 -15.14 7.10 2.32
C GLY A 105 -15.61 6.87 3.74
N PHE A 106 -15.92 5.62 4.07
CA PHE A 106 -16.08 5.15 5.43
C PHE A 106 -14.91 4.23 5.77
N ASP A 107 -13.87 4.83 6.36
CA ASP A 107 -12.56 4.24 6.51
C ASP A 107 -12.38 3.67 7.91
N SER A 108 -11.64 2.56 7.98
CA SER A 108 -11.27 1.89 9.21
C SER A 108 -9.76 1.93 9.39
N CYS A 109 -9.30 2.64 10.40
CA CYS A 109 -7.88 2.84 10.67
C CYS A 109 -7.51 2.26 12.05
N GLY A 110 -6.35 1.63 12.13
CA GLY A 110 -5.75 1.23 13.40
C GLY A 110 -4.25 1.46 13.40
N GLY A 111 -3.78 2.31 14.32
CA GLY A 111 -2.36 2.63 14.50
C GLY A 111 -1.60 1.40 14.98
N GLY A 112 -2.01 0.82 16.10
CA GLY A 112 -1.45 -0.45 16.59
C GLY A 112 -0.57 -0.28 17.82
N ILE A 113 0.63 -0.85 17.78
CA ILE A 113 1.66 -0.72 18.81
C ILE A 113 2.56 0.47 18.44
N GLY A 114 2.26 1.60 19.07
CA GLY A 114 2.91 2.88 18.86
C GLY A 114 2.50 3.83 19.97
N ASN A 115 3.17 4.99 20.08
CA ASN A 115 2.66 6.08 20.92
C ASN A 115 2.55 7.41 20.16
N GLY A 116 2.82 7.41 18.86
CA GLY A 116 2.81 8.58 18.00
C GLY A 116 1.91 8.45 16.77
N ASP A 117 1.03 7.45 16.75
CA ASP A 117 0.15 7.21 15.61
C ASP A 117 -0.77 8.41 15.37
N THR A 118 -0.86 8.85 14.11
CA THR A 118 -1.83 9.84 13.66
C THR A 118 -2.83 9.19 12.70
N ALA A 119 -4.09 9.58 12.82
CA ALA A 119 -5.15 9.10 11.94
C ALA A 119 -6.04 10.27 11.51
N THR A 120 -6.24 10.42 10.21
CA THR A 120 -7.09 11.44 9.61
C THR A 120 -8.10 10.81 8.66
N ASN A 121 -9.30 11.39 8.60
CA ASN A 121 -10.41 10.90 7.78
C ASN A 121 -10.65 9.39 7.99
N CYS A 122 -10.82 8.99 9.26
CA CYS A 122 -11.10 7.61 9.65
C CYS A 122 -12.38 7.60 10.52
N GLU A 123 -13.40 6.86 10.10
CA GLU A 123 -14.68 6.77 10.79
C GLU A 123 -14.67 5.68 11.88
N GLN A 124 -13.87 4.63 11.69
CA GLN A 124 -13.64 3.59 12.68
C GLN A 124 -12.16 3.63 13.09
N ILE A 125 -11.90 3.94 14.35
CA ILE A 125 -10.54 3.99 14.90
C ILE A 125 -10.39 2.90 15.95
N THR A 126 -9.45 1.97 15.75
CA THR A 126 -9.09 0.96 16.75
C THR A 126 -7.65 1.14 17.18
N ASN A 127 -7.41 1.37 18.48
CA ASN A 127 -6.07 1.56 19.07
C ASN A 127 -5.25 2.64 18.36
N VAL A 128 -5.60 3.91 18.61
CA VAL A 128 -4.70 5.04 18.37
C VAL A 128 -4.40 5.66 19.74
N PRO A 129 -3.28 5.28 20.38
CA PRO A 129 -2.81 5.88 21.64
C PRO A 129 -1.98 7.14 21.41
#